data_AF-A0A1G7X361-F1
#
_entry.id   AF-A0A1G7X361-F1
#
_cell.length_a   1.000
_cell.length_b   1.000
_cell.length_c   1.000
_cell.angle_alpha   90.00
_cell.angle_beta   90.00
_cell.angle_gamma   90.00
#
_symmetry.space_group_name_H-M   'P 1'
#
loop_
_entity.id
_entity.type
_entity.pdbx_description
1 polymer ?
#
loop_
_entity_poly.entity_id
_entity_poly.type
_entity_poly.pdbx_seq_one_letter_code
_entity_poly.pdbx_strand_id
1 'polypeptide(L)'
;MNTQRDKSKIITYPPETLRTFSVEAYQWIDNLNFTINPEECLKNAEEYLSIAREMFLDAGWDGDGKIELMWIPPFMLRSSPTAELTLGVTNLAC
;
A
#
# COMPACT_ATOMS: atom_id res chain seq x y z
N MET A 1 -12.70 21.54 -10.25
CA MET A 1 -12.36 20.13 -9.99
C MET A 1 -11.51 20.08 -8.72
N ASN A 2 -11.97 19.35 -7.70
CA ASN A 2 -11.25 19.26 -6.44
C ASN A 2 -10.09 18.27 -6.60
N THR A 3 -8.90 18.80 -6.90
CA THR A 3 -7.68 18.03 -7.21
C THR A 3 -7.20 17.15 -6.05
N GLN A 4 -7.73 17.34 -4.84
CA GLN A 4 -7.37 16.61 -3.63
C GLN A 4 -7.87 15.15 -3.60
N ARG A 5 -8.73 14.71 -4.53
CA ARG A 5 -9.31 13.35 -4.55
C ARG A 5 -8.95 12.54 -5.80
N ASP A 6 -7.97 12.99 -6.57
CA ASP A 6 -7.54 12.27 -7.77
C ASP A 6 -6.75 11.02 -7.38
N LYS A 7 -7.40 9.85 -7.48
CA LYS A 7 -6.83 8.55 -7.11
C LYS A 7 -5.63 8.15 -7.97
N SER A 8 -5.53 8.67 -9.19
CA SER A 8 -4.41 8.38 -10.11
C SER A 8 -3.09 9.00 -9.65
N LYS A 9 -3.12 9.88 -8.65
CA LYS A 9 -1.94 10.54 -8.08
C LYS A 9 -1.46 9.93 -6.77
N ILE A 10 -2.10 8.86 -6.30
CA ILE A 10 -1.71 8.16 -5.06
C ILE A 10 -0.41 7.39 -5.29
N ILE A 11 -0.27 6.73 -6.44
CA ILE A 11 0.93 5.98 -6.81
C ILE A 11 1.56 6.64 -8.03
N THR A 12 2.78 7.14 -7.87
CA THR A 12 3.51 7.93 -8.88
C THR A 12 4.86 7.31 -9.25
N TYR A 13 5.13 6.12 -8.76
CA TYR A 13 6.35 5.33 -9.02
C TYR A 13 6.01 4.08 -9.83
N PRO A 14 6.96 3.51 -10.58
CA PRO A 14 6.73 2.31 -11.37
C PRO A 14 6.74 1.02 -10.51
N PRO A 15 6.15 -0.10 -11.00
CA PRO A 15 5.92 -1.32 -10.20
C PRO A 15 7.18 -1.88 -9.53
N GLU A 16 8.32 -1.85 -10.20
CA GLU A 16 9.59 -2.37 -9.69
C GLU A 16 10.05 -1.70 -8.39
N THR A 17 9.57 -0.48 -8.12
CA THR A 17 9.88 0.27 -6.90
C THR A 17 9.33 -0.42 -5.66
N LEU A 18 8.24 -1.20 -5.77
CA LEU A 18 7.71 -1.98 -4.65
C LEU A 18 8.74 -2.90 -4.02
N ARG A 19 9.69 -3.43 -4.81
CA ARG A 19 10.73 -4.33 -4.31
C ARG A 19 11.70 -3.67 -3.32
N THR A 20 11.71 -2.33 -3.24
CA THR A 20 12.52 -1.60 -2.26
C THR A 20 11.76 -1.32 -0.96
N PHE A 21 10.49 -1.72 -0.86
CA PHE A 21 9.65 -1.45 0.31
C PHE A 21 9.83 -2.55 1.36
N SER A 22 9.53 -2.20 2.61
CA SER A 22 9.46 -3.18 3.71
C SER A 22 8.07 -3.80 3.77
N VAL A 23 8.01 -5.08 4.13
CA VAL A 23 6.76 -5.78 4.44
C VAL A 23 6.65 -5.90 5.95
N GLU A 24 5.53 -5.44 6.51
CA GLU A 24 5.24 -5.48 7.94
C GLU A 24 3.91 -6.19 8.16
N ALA A 25 3.89 -7.20 9.03
CA ALA A 25 2.68 -7.93 9.36
C ALA A 25 1.95 -7.24 10.53
N TYR A 26 0.72 -6.81 10.29
CA TYR A 26 -0.17 -6.30 11.33
C TYR A 26 -1.31 -7.29 11.57
N GLN A 27 -1.63 -7.49 12.84
CA GLN A 27 -2.86 -8.17 13.22
C GLN A 27 -3.97 -7.10 13.37
N TRP A 28 -5.22 -7.49 13.15
CA TRP A 28 -6.43 -6.70 13.46
C TRP A 28 -6.80 -5.57 12.48
N ILE A 29 -6.66 -5.80 11.17
CA ILE A 29 -7.29 -4.94 10.15
C ILE A 29 -8.73 -5.41 9.94
N ASP A 30 -9.63 -5.02 10.85
CA ASP A 30 -11.01 -5.55 10.84
C ASP A 30 -11.96 -4.73 9.96
N ASN A 31 -11.57 -3.50 9.58
CA ASN A 31 -12.42 -2.59 8.83
C ASN A 31 -11.89 -2.31 7.43
N LEU A 32 -12.27 -3.18 6.50
CA LEU A 32 -11.92 -3.08 5.08
C LEU A 32 -12.64 -1.94 4.35
N ASN A 33 -13.51 -1.15 5.00
CA ASN A 33 -14.11 0.03 4.33
C ASN A 33 -13.10 1.16 4.10
N PHE A 34 -11.89 1.06 4.67
CA PHE A 34 -10.82 2.04 4.53
C PHE A 34 -9.72 1.60 3.56
N THR A 35 -9.91 0.47 2.87
CA THR A 35 -9.03 0.03 1.80
C THR A 35 -9.55 0.53 0.46
N ILE A 36 -8.65 0.62 -0.52
CA ILE A 36 -8.96 1.06 -1.88
C ILE A 36 -8.51 -0.04 -2.83
N ASN A 37 -9.39 -0.43 -3.77
CA ASN A 37 -9.02 -1.34 -4.84
C ASN A 37 -7.91 -0.70 -5.72
N PRO A 38 -6.74 -1.33 -5.91
CA PRO A 38 -5.64 -0.78 -6.70
C PRO A 38 -6.02 -0.42 -8.15
N GLU A 39 -7.00 -1.10 -8.75
CA GLU A 39 -7.50 -0.80 -10.10
C GLU A 39 -8.14 0.60 -10.21
N GLU A 40 -8.59 1.17 -9.08
CA GLU A 40 -9.11 2.54 -9.05
C GLU A 40 -8.01 3.60 -9.07
N CYS A 41 -6.78 3.21 -8.76
CA CYS A 41 -5.60 4.07 -8.70
C CYS A 41 -4.67 3.88 -9.90
N LEU A 42 -4.61 2.67 -10.47
CA LEU A 42 -3.60 2.25 -11.42
C LEU A 42 -4.25 1.63 -12.68
N LYS A 43 -3.70 1.95 -13.85
CA LYS A 43 -4.10 1.30 -15.11
C LYS A 43 -3.51 -0.10 -15.30
N ASN A 44 -2.32 -0.33 -14.76
CA ASN A 44 -1.57 -1.60 -14.80
C ASN A 44 -1.52 -2.24 -13.41
N ALA A 45 -2.64 -2.23 -12.68
CA ALA A 45 -2.71 -2.70 -11.30
C ALA A 45 -2.16 -4.12 -11.10
N GLU A 46 -2.38 -5.04 -12.06
CA GLU A 46 -1.91 -6.42 -11.94
C GLU A 46 -0.38 -6.55 -11.83
N GLU A 47 0.39 -5.66 -12.46
CA GLU A 47 1.85 -5.68 -12.35
C GLU A 47 2.30 -5.38 -10.91
N TYR A 48 1.62 -4.44 -10.23
CA TYR A 48 1.88 -4.13 -8.82
C TYR A 48 1.40 -5.26 -7.92
N LEU A 49 0.19 -5.79 -8.17
CA LEU A 49 -0.40 -6.88 -7.41
C LEU A 49 0.45 -8.14 -7.47
N SER A 50 1.04 -8.45 -8.62
CA SER A 50 1.95 -9.58 -8.78
C SER A 50 3.18 -9.44 -7.89
N ILE A 51 3.85 -8.28 -7.91
CA ILE A 51 5.04 -8.02 -7.07
C ILE A 51 4.67 -8.03 -5.58
N ALA A 52 3.57 -7.38 -5.21
CA ALA A 52 3.11 -7.36 -3.82
C ALA A 52 2.79 -8.77 -3.30
N ARG A 53 2.12 -9.59 -4.13
CA ARG A 53 1.81 -10.99 -3.82
C ARG A 53 3.07 -11.82 -3.58
N GLU A 54 4.08 -11.69 -4.45
CA GLU A 54 5.39 -12.33 -4.25
C GLU A 54 5.99 -11.95 -2.89
N MET A 55 6.07 -10.64 -2.61
CA MET A 55 6.66 -10.12 -1.37
C MET A 55 5.91 -10.57 -0.11
N PHE A 56 4.57 -10.65 -0.18
CA PHE A 56 3.75 -11.10 0.94
C PHE A 56 3.87 -12.61 1.18
N LEU A 57 3.88 -13.42 0.12
CA LEU A 57 4.13 -14.87 0.22
C LEU A 57 5.51 -15.13 0.84
N ASP A 58 6.55 -14.40 0.39
CA ASP A 58 7.90 -14.49 0.94
C ASP A 58 7.95 -14.08 2.43
N ALA A 59 7.06 -13.19 2.86
CA ALA A 59 6.92 -12.76 4.26
C ALA A 59 6.03 -13.68 5.11
N GLY A 60 5.47 -14.75 4.54
CA GLY A 60 4.67 -15.76 5.23
C GLY A 60 3.16 -15.54 5.21
N TRP A 61 2.63 -14.72 4.29
CA TRP A 61 1.20 -14.70 3.99
C TRP A 61 0.77 -16.00 3.31
N ASP A 62 -0.42 -16.50 3.65
CA ASP A 62 -0.97 -17.76 3.11
C ASP A 62 -1.47 -17.63 1.65
N GLY A 63 -1.49 -16.41 1.10
CA GLY A 63 -1.93 -16.14 -0.26
C GLY A 63 -3.45 -16.08 -0.42
N ASP A 64 -4.18 -15.94 0.68
CA ASP A 64 -5.63 -15.86 0.74
C ASP A 64 -6.13 -14.43 1.02
N GLY A 65 -7.28 -14.08 0.45
CA GLY A 65 -7.84 -12.73 0.55
C GLY A 65 -7.54 -11.84 -0.66
N LYS A 66 -7.62 -10.51 -0.47
CA LYS A 66 -7.42 -9.51 -1.53
C LYS A 66 -6.37 -8.51 -1.09
N ILE A 67 -5.43 -8.21 -1.98
CA ILE A 67 -4.45 -7.14 -1.76
C ILE A 67 -5.11 -5.81 -2.12
N GLU A 68 -5.16 -4.90 -1.16
CA GLU A 68 -5.75 -3.58 -1.31
C GLU A 68 -4.82 -2.47 -0.80
N LEU A 69 -5.06 -1.23 -1.20
CA LEU A 69 -4.27 -0.08 -0.76
C LEU A 69 -4.84 0.47 0.54
N MET A 70 -3.99 0.68 1.54
CA MET A 70 -4.36 1.35 2.78
C MET A 70 -3.40 2.50 3.07
N TRP A 71 -3.96 3.70 3.23
CA TRP A 71 -3.16 4.82 3.70
C TRP A 71 -3.01 4.73 5.22
N ILE A 72 -1.77 4.65 5.70
CA ILE A 72 -1.46 4.73 7.13
C ILE A 72 -0.95 6.14 7.43
N PRO A 73 -1.64 6.91 8.31
CA PRO A 73 -1.16 8.21 8.71
C PRO A 73 0.23 8.13 9.35
N PRO A 74 1.18 9.03 9.02
CA PRO A 74 2.54 9.00 9.57
C PRO A 74 2.61 9.01 11.10
N PHE A 75 1.64 9.63 11.78
CA PHE A 75 1.59 9.68 13.24
C PHE A 75 1.26 8.34 13.91
N MET A 76 0.83 7.32 13.15
CA MET A 76 0.58 5.97 13.64
C MET A 76 1.88 5.16 13.79
N LEU A 77 2.95 5.55 13.10
CA LEU A 77 4.23 4.86 13.15
C LEU A 77 5.02 5.33 14.38
N ARG A 78 5.44 4.38 15.23
CA ARG A 78 6.12 4.66 16.51
C ARG A 78 7.60 5.08 16.36
N SER A 79 8.13 5.14 15.16
CA SER A 79 9.49 5.63 14.88
C SER A 79 9.52 7.17 14.85
N SER A 80 10.62 7.76 15.31
CA SER A 80 10.80 9.23 15.29
C SER A 80 10.46 9.79 13.91
N PRO A 81 9.52 10.76 13.81
CA PRO A 81 9.08 11.28 12.52
C PRO A 81 10.22 12.05 11.87
N THR A 82 10.84 11.46 10.85
CA THR A 82 11.70 12.19 9.91
C THR A 82 10.81 12.76 8.79
N ALA A 83 11.22 13.88 8.18
CA ALA A 83 10.47 14.51 7.08
C ALA A 83 10.20 13.55 5.91
N GLU A 84 11.08 12.56 5.73
CA GLU A 84 10.98 11.49 4.73
C GLU A 84 9.82 10.51 5.00
N LEU A 85 9.53 10.17 6.26
CA LEU A 85 8.40 9.31 6.65
C LEU A 85 7.03 10.00 6.53
N THR A 86 7.01 11.34 6.59
CA THR A 86 5.77 12.12 6.48
C THR A 86 5.31 12.37 5.04
N LEU A 87 6.19 12.12 4.06
CA LEU A 87 5.87 12.23 2.64
C LEU A 87 5.25 10.91 2.12
N GLY A 88 4.08 10.56 2.67
CA GLY A 88 3.18 9.59 2.05
C GLY A 88 3.73 8.17 1.88
N VAL A 89 4.01 7.49 2.99
CA VAL A 89 4.17 6.02 2.96
C VAL A 89 2.82 5.42 2.58
N THR A 90 2.74 4.86 1.37
CA THR A 90 1.58 4.08 0.92
C THR A 90 1.84 2.64 1.30
N ASN A 91 1.09 2.11 2.27
CA ASN A 91 1.18 0.72 2.67
C ASN A 91 0.16 -0.09 1.85
N LEU A 92 0.60 -1.19 1.26
CA LEU A 92 -0.30 -2.22 0.76
C LEU A 92 -0.70 -3.08 1.96
N ALA A 93 -1.99 -3.32 2.11
CA ALA A 93 -2.55 -4.18 3.15
C ALA A 93 -3.26 -5.36 2.50
N CYS A 94 -3.06 -6.53 3.07
CA CYS A 94 -3.78 -7.77 2.75
C CYS A 94 -4.87 -8.01 3.80
#